data_AF-A0A2N2MME7-F1
#
_entry.id   AF-A0A2N2MME7-F1
#
_cell.length_a   1.000
_cell.length_b   1.000
_cell.length_c   1.000
_cell.angle_alpha   90.00
_cell.angle_beta   90.00
_cell.angle_gamma   90.00
#
_symmetry.space_group_name_H-M   'P 1'
#
loop_
_entity.id
_entity.type
_entity.pdbx_description
1 polymer ?
#
loop_
_entity_poly.entity_id
_entity_poly.type
_entity_poly.pdbx_seq_one_letter_code
_entity_poly.pdbx_strand_id
1 'polypeptide(L)'
;MQFLLTRYKDKFPQVGLAIVLGLVLFVENSAFMFFGTQQIQPSSSSIYLYSISIASILALWVHYDSRSSGISLGMDQAMYIFFGWPITFPIYAFRSRGFRRGGLLLLAFLGITILAVIIAFVITIILNIGIAIISVGK
;
A
#
# COMPACT_ATOMS: atom_id res chain seq x y z
N MET A 1 19.05 22.15 19.20
CA MET A 1 19.49 20.77 18.90
C MET A 1 18.39 19.72 19.13
N GLN A 2 17.53 19.84 20.16
CA GLN A 2 16.38 18.93 20.39
C GLN A 2 15.38 18.81 19.22
N PHE A 3 15.17 19.87 18.44
CA PHE A 3 14.20 19.89 17.33
C PHE A 3 14.59 18.99 16.13
N LEU A 4 15.89 18.66 15.99
CA LEU A 4 16.36 17.77 14.92
C LEU A 4 16.22 16.30 15.30
N LEU A 5 16.31 15.97 16.59
CA LEU A 5 16.20 14.60 17.09
C LEU A 5 14.75 14.08 17.05
N THR A 6 13.76 14.94 17.27
CA THR A 6 12.33 14.59 17.12
C THR A 6 11.97 14.29 15.66
N ARG A 7 12.39 15.14 14.72
CA ARG A 7 12.14 14.95 13.28
C ARG A 7 12.71 13.65 12.69
N TYR A 8 13.79 13.13 13.26
CA TYR A 8 14.41 11.88 12.79
C TYR A 8 13.66 10.64 13.27
N LYS A 9 13.13 10.68 14.50
CA LYS A 9 12.36 9.59 15.10
C LYS A 9 11.03 9.34 14.38
N ASP A 10 10.46 10.38 13.80
CA ASP A 10 9.16 10.35 13.12
C ASP A 10 9.19 9.88 11.66
N LYS A 11 10.35 9.88 11.00
CA LYS A 11 10.49 9.36 9.62
C LYS A 11 10.57 7.83 9.58
N PHE A 12 11.06 7.21 10.66
CA PHE A 12 11.18 5.76 10.80
C PHE A 12 9.85 5.00 10.60
N PRO A 13 8.71 5.40 11.21
CA PRO A 13 7.43 4.73 10.98
C PRO A 13 6.93 4.86 9.53
N GLN A 14 7.24 5.95 8.83
CA GLN A 14 6.73 6.18 7.46
C GLN A 14 7.41 5.26 6.45
N VAL A 15 8.73 5.11 6.54
CA VAL A 15 9.47 4.17 5.67
C VAL A 15 9.06 2.73 5.98
N GLY A 16 8.91 2.39 7.27
CA GLY A 16 8.40 1.08 7.68
C GLY A 16 7.02 0.77 7.09
N LEU A 17 6.08 1.71 7.18
CA LEU A 17 4.73 1.57 6.61
C LEU A 17 4.74 1.51 5.08
N ALA A 18 5.66 2.20 4.41
CA ALA A 18 5.85 2.08 2.96
C ALA A 18 6.32 0.69 2.55
N ILE A 19 7.26 0.10 3.31
CA ILE A 19 7.74 -1.27 3.08
C ILE A 19 6.59 -2.26 3.33
N VAL A 20 5.87 -2.12 4.43
CA VAL A 20 4.72 -2.99 4.76
C VAL A 20 3.64 -2.87 3.68
N LEU A 21 3.32 -1.65 3.23
CA LEU A 21 2.39 -1.43 2.13
C LEU A 21 2.85 -2.13 0.85
N GLY A 22 4.13 -1.97 0.48
CA GLY A 22 4.70 -2.62 -0.70
C GLY A 22 4.63 -4.14 -0.62
N LEU A 23 4.92 -4.73 0.55
CA LEU A 23 4.82 -6.18 0.77
C LEU A 23 3.37 -6.67 0.67
N VAL A 24 2.42 -5.96 1.28
CA VAL A 24 0.99 -6.32 1.21
C VAL A 24 0.50 -6.23 -0.22
N LEU A 25 0.77 -5.13 -0.93
CA LEU A 25 0.43 -4.98 -2.34
C LEU A 25 1.06 -6.08 -3.19
N PHE A 26 2.32 -6.43 -2.95
CA PHE A 26 2.99 -7.50 -3.66
C PHE A 26 2.29 -8.86 -3.47
N VAL A 27 1.97 -9.22 -2.23
CA VAL A 27 1.28 -10.48 -1.90
C VAL A 27 -0.10 -10.52 -2.55
N GLU A 28 -0.88 -9.44 -2.44
CA GLU A 28 -2.23 -9.36 -2.98
C GLU A 28 -2.25 -9.43 -4.51
N ASN A 29 -1.36 -8.69 -5.18
CA ASN A 29 -1.25 -8.73 -6.63
C ASN A 29 -0.79 -10.11 -7.13
N SER A 30 0.16 -10.75 -6.42
CA SER A 30 0.62 -12.10 -6.76
C SER A 30 -0.52 -13.12 -6.61
N ALA A 31 -1.27 -13.05 -5.52
CA ALA A 31 -2.43 -13.92 -5.28
C ALA A 31 -3.50 -13.72 -6.37
N PHE A 32 -3.84 -12.46 -6.69
CA PHE A 32 -4.82 -12.15 -7.72
C PHE A 32 -4.41 -12.70 -9.10
N MET A 33 -3.16 -12.50 -9.50
CA MET A 33 -2.65 -13.00 -10.78
C MET A 33 -2.62 -14.53 -10.82
N PHE A 34 -2.20 -15.18 -9.74
CA PHE A 34 -2.17 -16.64 -9.65
C PHE A 34 -3.57 -17.25 -9.75
N PHE A 35 -4.56 -16.70 -9.02
CA PHE A 35 -5.96 -17.13 -9.16
C PHE A 35 -6.49 -16.94 -10.57
N GLY A 36 -6.13 -15.82 -11.22
CA GLY A 36 -6.46 -15.56 -12.62
C GLY A 36 -5.90 -16.61 -13.57
N THR A 37 -4.64 -17.05 -13.37
CA THR A 37 -4.03 -18.07 -14.24
C THR A 37 -4.59 -19.47 -14.03
N GLN A 38 -5.06 -19.78 -12.81
CA GLN A 38 -5.69 -21.07 -12.49
C GLN A 38 -7.20 -21.09 -12.78
N GLN A 39 -7.77 -19.97 -13.27
CA GLN A 39 -9.22 -19.80 -13.45
C GLN A 39 -10.03 -20.05 -12.15
N ILE A 40 -9.40 -19.84 -11.00
CA ILE A 40 -10.04 -20.00 -9.69
C ILE A 40 -10.68 -18.65 -9.35
N GLN A 41 -11.98 -18.64 -9.09
CA GLN A 41 -12.65 -17.44 -8.59
C GLN A 41 -12.25 -17.21 -7.13
N PRO A 42 -11.66 -16.05 -6.79
CA PRO A 42 -11.39 -15.71 -5.40
C PRO A 42 -12.71 -15.57 -4.64
N SER A 43 -12.73 -16.00 -3.37
CA SER A 43 -13.90 -15.80 -2.52
C SER A 43 -14.18 -14.32 -2.30
N SER A 44 -15.45 -13.96 -2.13
CA SER A 44 -15.85 -12.57 -1.88
C SER A 44 -15.18 -11.99 -0.62
N SER A 45 -14.89 -12.84 0.38
CA SER A 45 -14.15 -12.45 1.58
C SER A 45 -12.74 -11.94 1.28
N SER A 46 -12.06 -12.47 0.26
CA SER A 46 -10.70 -12.05 -0.11
C SER A 46 -10.67 -10.59 -0.58
N ILE A 47 -11.69 -10.14 -1.31
CA ILE A 47 -11.80 -8.75 -1.78
C ILE A 47 -11.87 -7.79 -0.59
N TYR A 48 -12.67 -8.12 0.42
CA TYR A 48 -12.78 -7.31 1.63
C TYR A 48 -11.47 -7.31 2.43
N LEU A 49 -10.81 -8.47 2.55
CA LEU A 49 -9.52 -8.56 3.23
C LEU A 49 -8.46 -7.68 2.58
N TYR A 50 -8.37 -7.68 1.25
CA TYR A 50 -7.42 -6.85 0.49
C TYR A 50 -7.73 -5.34 0.63
N SER A 51 -9.01 -4.99 0.66
CA SER A 51 -9.39 -3.58 0.89
C SER A 51 -9.05 -3.14 2.32
N ILE A 52 -9.34 -3.98 3.32
CA ILE A 52 -9.12 -3.69 4.75
C ILE A 52 -7.62 -3.61 5.07
N SER A 53 -6.77 -4.46 4.51
CA SER A 53 -5.32 -4.43 4.71
C SER A 53 -4.72 -3.11 4.25
N ILE A 54 -5.01 -2.69 3.01
CA ILE A 54 -4.55 -1.41 2.44
C ILE A 54 -5.10 -0.25 3.25
N ALA A 55 -6.40 -0.25 3.54
CA ALA A 55 -7.05 0.79 4.32
C ALA A 55 -6.43 0.95 5.72
N SER A 56 -6.11 -0.16 6.39
CA SER A 56 -5.46 -0.16 7.71
C SER A 56 -4.08 0.48 7.66
N ILE A 57 -3.27 0.11 6.67
CA ILE A 57 -1.91 0.64 6.51
C ILE A 57 -1.94 2.14 6.21
N LEU A 58 -2.84 2.57 5.33
CA LEU A 58 -3.02 3.99 5.00
C LEU A 58 -3.54 4.79 6.21
N ALA A 59 -4.48 4.24 6.97
CA ALA A 59 -4.98 4.88 8.18
C ALA A 59 -3.88 5.03 9.23
N LEU A 60 -3.07 3.99 9.46
CA LEU A 60 -1.90 4.06 10.34
C LEU A 60 -0.88 5.07 9.83
N TRP A 61 -0.58 5.07 8.53
CA TRP A 61 0.33 6.04 7.93
C TRP A 61 -0.11 7.46 8.26
N VAL A 62 -1.38 7.79 7.99
CA VAL A 62 -1.92 9.13 8.26
C VAL A 62 -1.96 9.45 9.75
N HIS A 63 -2.24 8.45 10.59
CA HIS A 63 -2.20 8.63 12.04
C HIS A 63 -0.80 9.04 12.53
N TYR A 64 0.25 8.31 12.13
CA TYR A 64 1.63 8.66 12.50
C TYR A 64 2.10 9.95 11.85
N ASP A 65 1.73 10.17 10.59
CA ASP A 65 2.14 11.35 9.84
C ASP A 65 1.53 12.64 10.40
N SER A 66 0.24 12.62 10.77
CA SER A 66 -0.42 13.77 11.39
C SER A 66 0.20 14.14 12.73
N ARG A 67 0.53 13.15 13.57
CA ARG A 67 1.24 13.37 14.84
C ARG A 67 2.63 13.97 14.64
N SER A 68 3.38 13.47 13.67
CA SER A 68 4.73 13.99 13.39
C SER A 68 4.75 15.40 12.79
N SER A 69 3.71 15.76 12.04
CA SER A 69 3.64 17.04 11.34
C SER A 69 3.02 18.16 12.19
N GLY A 70 2.53 17.85 13.40
CA GLY A 70 1.85 18.80 14.28
C GLY A 70 0.55 19.36 13.69
N ILE A 71 0.05 18.74 12.62
CA ILE A 71 -1.20 19.15 11.98
C ILE A 71 -2.33 18.53 12.79
N SER A 72 -3.11 19.37 13.47
CA SER A 72 -4.38 18.99 14.12
C SER A 72 -5.39 18.58 13.04
N LEU A 73 -5.20 17.41 12.45
CA LEU A 73 -6.26 16.74 11.71
C LEU A 73 -7.24 16.22 12.77
N GLY A 74 -8.52 16.49 12.58
CA GLY A 74 -9.57 16.03 13.48
C GLY A 74 -9.40 14.53 13.77
N MET A 75 -9.75 14.13 14.99
CA MET A 75 -9.58 12.77 15.53
C MET A 75 -10.07 11.67 14.56
N ASP A 76 -10.98 12.00 13.65
CA ASP A 76 -11.62 11.12 12.68
C ASP A 76 -10.89 10.95 11.34
N GLN A 77 -9.79 11.65 11.07
CA GLN A 77 -9.14 11.63 9.75
C GLN A 77 -8.67 10.24 9.33
N ALA A 78 -8.07 9.48 10.26
CA ALA A 78 -7.65 8.11 10.01
C ALA A 78 -8.84 7.19 9.71
N MET A 79 -9.99 7.45 10.33
CA MET A 79 -11.23 6.70 10.11
C MET A 79 -11.82 6.98 8.72
N TYR A 80 -11.84 8.24 8.27
CA TYR A 80 -12.24 8.58 6.91
C TYR A 80 -11.35 7.94 5.84
N ILE A 81 -10.06 7.77 6.13
CA ILE A 81 -9.15 7.05 5.25
C ILE A 81 -9.47 5.57 5.27
N PHE A 82 -9.66 4.97 6.44
CA PHE A 82 -10.01 3.56 6.53
C PHE A 82 -11.25 3.18 5.68
N PHE A 83 -12.33 3.97 5.75
CA PHE A 83 -13.56 3.67 5.01
C PHE A 83 -13.60 4.16 3.56
N GLY A 84 -12.77 5.15 3.19
CA GLY A 84 -12.91 5.90 1.95
C GLY A 84 -11.59 6.19 1.23
N TRP A 85 -10.54 5.40 1.51
CA TRP A 85 -9.17 5.68 1.09
C TRP A 85 -8.98 6.11 -0.38
N PRO A 86 -9.70 5.57 -1.40
CA PRO A 86 -9.46 5.97 -2.78
C PRO A 86 -9.70 7.47 -3.04
N ILE A 87 -10.54 8.10 -2.22
CA ILE A 87 -10.89 9.52 -2.33
C ILE A 87 -10.24 10.31 -1.18
N THR A 88 -10.32 9.82 0.04
CA THR A 88 -9.91 10.58 1.22
C THR A 88 -8.40 10.65 1.38
N PHE A 89 -7.64 9.65 0.92
CA PHE A 89 -6.18 9.67 0.95
C PHE A 89 -5.57 10.72 -0.01
N PRO A 90 -6.02 10.84 -1.29
CA PRO A 90 -5.61 11.94 -2.16
C PRO A 90 -5.91 13.32 -1.59
N ILE A 91 -7.13 13.53 -1.07
CA ILE A 91 -7.53 14.80 -0.46
C ILE A 91 -6.61 15.12 0.72
N TYR A 92 -6.34 14.12 1.57
CA TYR A 92 -5.42 14.26 2.68
C TYR A 92 -3.99 14.63 2.24
N ALA A 93 -3.46 13.97 1.21
CA ALA A 93 -2.10 14.20 0.72
C ALA A 93 -1.93 15.66 0.26
N PHE A 94 -2.89 16.20 -0.49
CA PHE A 94 -2.87 17.59 -0.92
C PHE A 94 -3.11 18.57 0.23
N ARG A 95 -4.03 18.26 1.15
CA ARG A 95 -4.35 19.14 2.28
C ARG A 95 -3.21 19.25 3.29
N SER A 96 -2.51 18.15 3.57
CA SER A 96 -1.43 18.11 4.57
C SER A 96 -0.12 18.74 4.09
N ARG A 97 0.18 18.66 2.79
CA ARG A 97 1.51 18.99 2.24
C ARG A 97 1.50 20.02 1.10
N GLY A 98 0.32 20.46 0.67
CA GLY A 98 0.14 21.31 -0.52
C GLY A 98 0.31 20.54 -1.83
N PHE A 99 0.06 21.22 -2.96
CA PHE A 99 -0.02 20.59 -4.28
C PHE A 99 1.24 19.82 -4.69
N ARG A 100 2.43 20.44 -4.56
CA ARG A 100 3.70 19.84 -5.00
C ARG A 100 4.09 18.60 -4.19
N ARG A 101 4.11 18.71 -2.86
CA ARG A 101 4.56 17.62 -1.98
C ARG A 101 3.48 16.54 -1.81
N GLY A 102 2.20 16.92 -1.82
CA GLY A 102 1.09 15.98 -1.86
C GLY A 102 1.07 15.17 -3.15
N GLY A 103 1.30 15.81 -4.30
CA GLY A 103 1.44 15.15 -5.59
C GLY A 103 2.60 14.15 -5.61
N LEU A 104 3.77 14.52 -5.06
CA LEU A 104 4.91 13.59 -4.94
C LEU A 104 4.59 12.37 -4.06
N LEU A 105 3.82 12.54 -2.98
CA LEU A 105 3.41 11.42 -2.13
C LEU A 105 2.46 10.48 -2.87
N LEU A 106 1.51 11.01 -3.63
CA LEU A 106 0.61 10.21 -4.45
C LEU A 106 1.35 9.51 -5.60
N LEU A 107 2.32 10.18 -6.21
CA LEU A 107 3.20 9.57 -7.21
C LEU A 107 4.04 8.44 -6.60
N ALA A 108 4.56 8.62 -5.39
CA ALA A 108 5.30 7.57 -4.69
C ALA A 108 4.39 6.38 -4.35
N PHE A 109 3.19 6.63 -3.84
CA PHE A 109 2.17 5.60 -3.60
C PHE A 109 1.84 4.83 -4.89
N LEU A 110 1.55 5.54 -5.97
CA LEU A 110 1.28 4.95 -7.28
C LEU A 110 2.49 4.17 -7.79
N GLY A 111 3.71 4.69 -7.62
CA GLY A 111 4.95 4.04 -8.00
C GLY A 111 5.16 2.72 -7.26
N ILE A 112 4.91 2.67 -5.95
CA ILE A 112 4.98 1.43 -5.15
C ILE A 112 3.94 0.42 -5.68
N THR A 113 2.71 0.86 -5.95
CA THR A 113 1.66 0.00 -6.48
C THR A 113 2.03 -0.58 -7.86
N ILE A 114 2.49 0.26 -8.79
CA ILE A 114 2.92 -0.19 -10.12
C ILE A 114 4.09 -1.15 -10.01
N LEU A 115 5.08 -0.84 -9.16
CA LEU A 115 6.24 -1.70 -8.96
C LEU A 115 5.83 -3.07 -8.40
N ALA A 116 4.93 -3.09 -7.41
CA ALA A 116 4.41 -4.33 -6.83
C ALA A 116 3.68 -5.18 -7.88
N VAL A 117 2.87 -4.55 -8.75
CA VAL A 117 2.19 -5.20 -9.87
C VAL A 117 3.20 -5.82 -10.86
N ILE A 118 4.24 -5.07 -11.25
CA ILE A 118 5.28 -5.56 -12.17
C ILE A 118 6.00 -6.77 -11.58
N ILE A 119 6.41 -6.68 -10.31
CA ILE A 119 7.12 -7.78 -9.63
C ILE A 119 6.22 -9.02 -9.52
N ALA A 120 4.96 -8.84 -9.10
CA ALA A 120 3.97 -9.91 -9.04
C ALA A 120 3.76 -10.58 -10.39
N PHE A 121 3.70 -9.80 -11.47
CA PHE A 121 3.55 -10.30 -12.83
C PHE A 121 4.73 -11.17 -13.26
N VAL A 122 5.96 -10.68 -13.06
CA VAL A 122 7.18 -11.42 -13.38
C VAL A 122 7.25 -12.74 -12.60
N ILE A 123 6.96 -12.71 -11.30
CA ILE A 123 6.98 -13.92 -10.46
C ILE A 123 5.92 -14.91 -10.90
N THR A 124 4.71 -14.46 -11.22
CA THR A 124 3.63 -15.33 -11.69
C THR A 124 4.00 -16.03 -13.01
N ILE A 125 4.65 -15.32 -13.94
CA ILE A 125 5.16 -15.92 -15.19
C ILE A 125 6.18 -17.02 -14.87
N ILE A 126 7.16 -16.73 -14.02
CA ILE A 126 8.22 -17.70 -13.65
C ILE A 126 7.61 -18.95 -13.02
N LEU A 127 6.66 -18.78 -12.10
CA LEU A 127 5.97 -19.89 -11.43
C LEU A 127 5.19 -20.74 -12.43
N ASN A 128 4.45 -20.12 -13.35
CA ASN A 128 3.66 -20.85 -14.35
C ASN A 128 4.54 -21.63 -15.33
N ILE A 129 5.67 -21.05 -15.78
CA ILE A 129 6.64 -21.77 -16.62
C ILE A 129 7.22 -22.97 -15.87
N GLY A 130 7.60 -22.78 -14.60
CA GLY A 130 8.13 -23.87 -13.77
C GLY A 130 7.14 -25.02 -13.59
N ILE A 131 5.87 -24.71 -13.32
CA ILE A 131 4.79 -25.71 -13.20
C ILE A 131 4.61 -26.47 -14.52
N ALA A 132 4.62 -25.78 -15.67
CA ALA A 132 4.46 -26.40 -16.98
C ALA A 132 5.62 -27.36 -17.33
N ILE A 133 6.86 -26.99 -17.01
CA ILE A 133 8.03 -27.87 -17.25
C ILE A 133 7.92 -29.16 -16.41
N ILE A 134 7.49 -29.04 -15.15
CA ILE A 134 7.34 -30.19 -14.24
C ILE A 134 6.20 -31.12 -14.71
N SER A 135 5.12 -30.58 -15.30
CA SER A 135 4.00 -31.40 -15.76
C SER A 135 4.31 -32.18 -17.04
N VAL A 136 5.13 -31.63 -17.95
CA VAL A 136 5.53 -32.30 -19.20
C VAL A 136 6.53 -33.43 -18.96
N GLY A 137 7.31 -33.35 -17.88
CA GLY A 137 8.29 -34.39 -17.50
C GLY A 137 7.69 -35.60 -16.77
N LYS A 138 6.38 -35.61 -16.49
CA LYS A 138 5.65 -36.74 -15.90
C LYS A 138 4.80 -37.43 -16.96
#